data_AF-A0AA39U2C3-F1
#
_entry.id   AF-A0AA39U2C3-F1
#
_cell.length_a   1.000
_cell.length_b   1.000
_cell.length_c   1.000
_cell.angle_alpha   90.00
_cell.angle_beta   90.00
_cell.angle_gamma   90.00
#
_symmetry.space_group_name_H-M   'P 1'
#
loop_
_entity.id
_entity.type
_entity.pdbx_description
1 polymer ?
#
loop_
_entity_poly.entity_id
_entity_poly.type
_entity_poly.pdbx_seq_one_letter_code
_entity_poly.pdbx_strand_id
1 'polypeptide(L)'
;FCNSPANPILLCWVIDVSLEDGVVRLVETKRMPASTSWLSYCWGKTQIITTTKSTLAAYLEPIPIDVFLNTFRDAVLFTRRLGIWYIWIDPLCIIQDSRRDWDTESTKMSGIYSNACLTIAATHSHDGHGGLFRPAPDIHLTGSTPPGEEYMLFFRKRIDHHHGAILTARETGHATIDHYTLLARSWVYQERMLSTQVLHFGYHELW
;
A
#
# COMPACT_ATOMS: atom_id res chain seq x y z
N PHE A 1 5.94 -16.46 6.25
CA PHE A 1 5.13 -15.23 6.34
C PHE A 1 4.07 -15.12 5.24
N CYS A 2 4.23 -15.77 4.08
CA CYS A 2 3.19 -15.83 3.05
C CYS A 2 2.88 -17.30 2.72
N ASN A 3 1.63 -17.74 2.86
CA ASN A 3 1.19 -19.06 2.38
C ASN A 3 0.81 -18.95 0.90
N SER A 4 0.95 -20.03 0.15
CA SER A 4 0.50 -20.06 -1.25
C SER A 4 -1.01 -19.79 -1.34
N PRO A 5 -1.46 -18.93 -2.27
CA PRO A 5 -2.87 -18.63 -2.44
C PRO A 5 -3.64 -19.88 -2.85
N ALA A 6 -4.81 -20.10 -2.23
CA ALA A 6 -5.67 -21.25 -2.52
C ALA A 6 -6.23 -21.22 -3.96
N ASN A 7 -6.32 -20.03 -4.57
CA ASN A 7 -6.76 -19.85 -5.94
C ASN A 7 -5.85 -18.81 -6.64
N PRO A 8 -4.71 -19.23 -7.22
CA PRO A 8 -3.73 -18.31 -7.78
C PRO A 8 -4.29 -17.63 -9.03
N ILE A 9 -4.18 -16.31 -9.06
CA ILE A 9 -4.63 -15.50 -10.20
C ILE A 9 -3.75 -15.80 -11.39
N LEU A 10 -4.38 -16.09 -12.52
CA LEU A 10 -3.70 -16.38 -13.77
C LEU A 10 -3.39 -15.10 -14.54
N LEU A 11 -2.16 -15.04 -15.07
CA LEU A 11 -1.62 -13.95 -15.90
C LEU A 11 -1.70 -12.58 -15.22
N CYS A 12 -0.60 -12.14 -14.61
CA CYS A 12 -0.53 -10.79 -14.05
C CYS A 12 0.87 -10.19 -14.23
N TRP A 13 0.90 -8.89 -14.44
CA TRP A 13 2.12 -8.11 -14.32
C TRP A 13 2.39 -7.84 -12.84
N VAL A 14 3.63 -8.05 -12.41
CA VAL A 14 4.11 -7.68 -11.07
C VAL A 14 5.45 -6.98 -11.19
N ILE A 15 5.79 -6.19 -10.19
CA ILE A 15 7.10 -5.56 -10.09
C ILE A 15 7.99 -6.48 -9.27
N ASP A 16 9.05 -6.97 -9.91
CA ASP A 16 10.14 -7.71 -9.26
C ASP A 16 11.04 -6.72 -8.53
N VAL A 17 11.08 -6.86 -7.20
CA VAL A 17 11.92 -6.06 -6.31
C VAL A 17 13.12 -6.85 -5.78
N SER A 18 13.35 -8.09 -6.23
CA SER A 18 14.46 -8.93 -5.75
C SER A 18 15.85 -8.46 -6.21
N LEU A 19 15.92 -7.59 -7.23
CA LEU A 19 17.17 -7.05 -7.75
C LEU A 19 17.88 -6.20 -6.65
N GLU A 20 19.13 -6.54 -6.33
CA GLU A 20 19.86 -5.97 -5.18
C GLU A 20 20.32 -4.51 -5.41
N ASP A 21 20.30 -4.00 -6.64
CA ASP A 21 20.87 -2.69 -7.00
C ASP A 21 19.84 -1.60 -7.27
N GLY A 22 19.11 -1.08 -6.27
CA GLY A 22 18.35 0.18 -6.44
C GLY A 22 17.40 0.26 -7.66
N VAL A 23 17.07 -0.88 -8.28
CA VAL A 23 16.31 -0.99 -9.53
C VAL A 23 15.21 -2.00 -9.34
N VAL A 24 14.13 -1.87 -10.11
CA VAL A 24 13.06 -2.87 -10.18
C VAL A 24 12.77 -3.20 -11.62
N ARG A 25 11.97 -4.23 -11.87
CA ARG A 25 11.56 -4.56 -13.23
C ARG A 25 10.12 -5.04 -13.25
N LEU A 26 9.37 -4.63 -14.27
CA LEU A 26 8.06 -5.22 -14.54
C LEU A 26 8.24 -6.60 -15.15
N VAL A 27 7.58 -7.61 -14.60
CA VAL A 27 7.65 -8.99 -15.09
C VAL A 27 6.26 -9.55 -15.35
N GLU A 28 6.12 -10.26 -16.46
CA GLU A 28 4.92 -11.03 -16.76
C GLU A 28 4.99 -12.35 -15.99
N THR A 29 3.95 -12.67 -15.24
CA THR A 29 3.86 -13.94 -14.52
C THR A 29 2.63 -14.70 -14.96
N LYS A 30 2.78 -16.02 -15.17
CA LYS A 30 1.64 -16.91 -15.48
C LYS A 30 0.70 -17.05 -14.29
N ARG A 31 1.22 -16.88 -13.07
CA ARG A 31 0.49 -16.93 -11.81
C ARG A 31 1.06 -15.89 -10.86
N MET A 32 0.20 -15.23 -10.10
CA MET A 32 0.63 -14.32 -9.04
C MET A 32 1.54 -15.07 -8.04
N PRO A 33 2.78 -14.61 -7.82
CA PRO A 33 3.66 -15.22 -6.83
C PRO A 33 3.03 -15.17 -5.43
N ALA A 34 3.20 -16.24 -4.65
CA ALA A 34 2.63 -16.36 -3.31
C ALA A 34 3.06 -15.24 -2.35
N SER A 35 4.29 -14.75 -2.53
CA SER A 35 4.85 -13.64 -1.76
C SER A 35 4.80 -12.36 -2.58
N THR A 36 3.59 -11.88 -2.86
CA THR A 36 3.37 -10.57 -3.50
C THR A 36 2.69 -9.62 -2.53
N SER A 37 3.26 -8.43 -2.34
CA SER A 37 2.60 -7.34 -1.63
C SER A 37 1.75 -6.49 -2.57
N TRP A 38 0.70 -5.87 -2.06
CA TRP A 38 -0.14 -4.90 -2.77
C TRP A 38 0.11 -3.50 -2.21
N LEU A 39 0.21 -2.48 -3.07
CA LEU A 39 0.23 -1.08 -2.65
C LEU A 39 -1.16 -0.44 -2.78
N SER A 40 -1.78 -0.13 -1.65
CA SER A 40 -2.98 0.71 -1.56
C SER A 40 -2.56 2.16 -1.34
N TYR A 41 -2.78 3.03 -2.33
CA TYR A 41 -2.43 4.44 -2.23
C TYR A 41 -3.39 5.35 -3.00
N CYS A 42 -3.37 6.64 -2.68
CA CYS A 42 -4.15 7.62 -3.43
C CYS A 42 -3.33 8.12 -4.62
N TRP A 43 -3.91 8.07 -5.82
CA TRP A 43 -3.24 8.60 -7.02
C TRP A 43 -3.07 10.13 -6.98
N GLY A 44 -3.96 10.84 -6.28
CA GLY A 44 -3.98 12.30 -6.29
C GLY A 44 -4.26 12.89 -7.68
N LYS A 45 -3.74 14.10 -7.94
CA LYS A 45 -3.83 14.80 -9.24
C LYS A 45 -2.52 14.75 -10.03
N THR A 46 -1.49 14.12 -9.47
CA THR A 46 -0.14 14.19 -10.00
C THR A 46 0.09 13.13 -11.06
N GLN A 47 0.91 13.46 -12.07
CA GLN A 47 1.29 12.51 -13.08
C GLN A 47 2.21 11.45 -12.47
N ILE A 48 1.69 10.23 -12.36
CA ILE A 48 2.41 9.07 -11.85
C ILE A 48 3.05 8.35 -13.02
N ILE A 49 4.19 7.69 -12.79
CA ILE A 49 4.80 6.78 -13.75
C ILE A 49 3.82 5.66 -14.03
N THR A 50 3.38 5.55 -15.28
CA THR A 50 2.35 4.59 -15.71
C THR A 50 2.83 3.77 -16.90
N THR A 51 2.43 2.51 -16.93
CA THR A 51 2.67 1.60 -18.05
C THR A 51 1.66 1.90 -19.14
N THR A 52 2.16 2.19 -20.33
CA THR A 52 1.39 2.29 -21.57
C THR A 52 1.98 1.31 -22.58
N LYS A 53 1.32 1.12 -23.73
CA LYS A 53 1.86 0.28 -24.81
C LYS A 53 3.24 0.74 -25.27
N SER A 54 3.52 2.05 -25.22
CA SER A 54 4.81 2.61 -25.63
C SER A 54 5.89 2.49 -24.54
N THR A 55 5.54 2.51 -23.26
CA THR A 55 6.51 2.41 -22.15
C THR A 55 6.73 0.98 -21.67
N LEU A 56 5.83 0.04 -22.02
CA LEU A 56 5.89 -1.35 -21.58
C LEU A 56 7.28 -1.97 -21.80
N ALA A 57 7.83 -1.89 -23.01
CA ALA A 57 9.14 -2.47 -23.32
C ALA A 57 10.27 -1.90 -22.45
N ALA A 58 10.21 -0.60 -22.11
CA ALA A 58 11.20 0.02 -21.24
C ALA A 58 11.07 -0.44 -19.79
N TYR A 59 9.85 -0.76 -19.33
CA TYR A 59 9.62 -1.24 -17.96
C TYR A 59 9.90 -2.73 -17.78
N LEU A 60 10.01 -3.48 -18.87
CA LEU A 60 10.58 -4.84 -18.87
C LEU A 60 12.10 -4.84 -18.69
N GLU A 61 12.76 -3.70 -18.78
CA GLU A 61 14.17 -3.53 -18.44
C GLU A 61 14.32 -3.00 -17.00
N PRO A 62 15.51 -3.10 -16.37
CA PRO A 62 15.73 -2.54 -15.04
C PRO A 62 15.46 -1.03 -14.96
N ILE A 63 14.57 -0.64 -14.05
CA ILE A 63 14.14 0.75 -13.79
C ILE A 63 14.74 1.21 -12.46
N PRO A 64 15.53 2.30 -12.42
CA PRO A 64 16.01 2.88 -11.17
C PRO A 64 14.86 3.34 -10.27
N ILE A 65 14.84 2.94 -9.00
CA ILE A 65 13.78 3.33 -8.05
C ILE A 65 13.75 4.83 -7.77
N ASP A 66 14.85 5.54 -8.04
CA ASP A 66 14.95 7.00 -7.87
C ASP A 66 14.04 7.77 -8.83
N VAL A 67 13.56 7.14 -9.91
CA VAL A 67 12.56 7.78 -10.78
C VAL A 67 11.16 7.75 -10.17
N PHE A 68 10.92 6.87 -9.19
CA PHE A 68 9.61 6.74 -8.57
C PHE A 68 9.32 7.83 -7.57
N LEU A 69 8.03 8.15 -7.45
CA LEU A 69 7.53 9.01 -6.38
C LEU A 69 7.75 8.32 -5.01
N ASN A 70 7.83 9.13 -3.96
CA ASN A 70 8.19 8.68 -2.61
C ASN A 70 7.36 7.48 -2.12
N THR A 71 6.04 7.50 -2.32
CA THR A 71 5.15 6.40 -1.88
C THR A 71 5.52 5.07 -2.54
N PHE A 72 5.93 5.09 -3.80
CA PHE A 72 6.28 3.89 -4.56
C PHE A 72 7.66 3.41 -4.15
N ARG A 73 8.62 4.34 -4.06
CA ARG A 73 9.98 4.07 -3.60
C ARG A 73 9.96 3.44 -2.22
N ASP A 74 9.25 4.03 -1.28
CA ASP A 74 9.11 3.54 0.09
C ASP A 74 8.45 2.17 0.12
N ALA A 75 7.40 1.95 -0.68
CA ALA A 75 6.73 0.65 -0.77
C ALA A 75 7.68 -0.44 -1.29
N VAL A 76 8.44 -0.18 -2.35
CA VAL A 76 9.45 -1.09 -2.89
C VAL A 76 10.50 -1.43 -1.83
N LEU A 77 11.05 -0.42 -1.16
CA LEU A 77 12.08 -0.61 -0.14
C LEU A 77 11.54 -1.37 1.08
N PHE A 78 10.31 -1.08 1.49
CA PHE A 78 9.65 -1.76 2.59
C PHE A 78 9.36 -3.22 2.26
N THR A 79 8.82 -3.51 1.08
CA THR A 79 8.60 -4.87 0.56
C THR A 79 9.89 -5.69 0.59
N ARG A 80 11.01 -5.11 0.13
CA ARG A 80 12.34 -5.75 0.21
C ARG A 80 12.76 -6.08 1.63
N ARG A 81 12.62 -5.12 2.57
CA ARG A 81 12.99 -5.31 3.98
C ARG A 81 12.19 -6.42 4.65
N LEU A 82 10.97 -6.67 4.19
CA LEU A 82 10.14 -7.78 4.67
C LEU A 82 10.51 -9.14 4.05
N GLY A 83 11.48 -9.20 3.13
CA GLY A 83 11.82 -10.42 2.40
C GLY A 83 10.75 -10.84 1.39
N ILE A 84 9.91 -9.91 0.95
CA ILE A 84 8.92 -10.10 -0.12
C ILE A 84 9.57 -9.62 -1.43
N TRP A 85 9.43 -10.38 -2.51
CA TRP A 85 10.15 -10.12 -3.77
C TRP A 85 9.29 -9.54 -4.89
N TYR A 86 7.97 -9.48 -4.69
CA TYR A 86 7.05 -8.93 -5.67
C TYR A 86 6.13 -7.91 -5.03
N ILE A 87 5.87 -6.82 -5.75
CA ILE A 87 4.84 -5.86 -5.41
C ILE A 87 3.95 -5.60 -6.63
N TRP A 88 2.66 -5.45 -6.38
CA TRP A 88 1.71 -5.02 -7.40
C TRP A 88 1.32 -3.56 -7.15
N ILE A 89 1.44 -2.73 -8.18
CA ILE A 89 1.10 -1.29 -8.16
C ILE A 89 0.32 -0.96 -9.44
N ASP A 90 -0.89 -0.40 -9.34
CA ASP A 90 -1.86 -0.30 -10.45
C ASP A 90 -1.34 0.42 -11.69
N PRO A 91 -0.80 1.64 -11.61
CA PRO A 91 -0.29 2.31 -12.79
C PRO A 91 0.81 1.54 -13.51
N LEU A 92 1.55 0.67 -12.82
CA LEU A 92 2.68 -0.07 -13.40
C LEU A 92 2.28 -1.47 -13.87
N CYS A 93 1.38 -2.13 -13.15
CA CYS A 93 0.94 -3.48 -13.48
C CYS A 93 -0.25 -3.54 -14.44
N ILE A 94 -0.87 -2.39 -14.77
CA ILE A 94 -1.94 -2.30 -15.76
C ILE A 94 -1.50 -1.37 -16.89
N ILE A 95 -1.69 -1.80 -18.13
CA ILE A 95 -1.46 -0.98 -19.31
C ILE A 95 -2.59 0.06 -19.43
N GLN A 96 -2.32 1.30 -19.02
CA GLN A 96 -3.34 2.34 -18.80
C GLN A 96 -4.03 2.82 -20.07
N ASP A 97 -3.36 2.78 -21.22
CA ASP A 97 -3.90 3.14 -22.53
C ASP A 97 -4.53 1.94 -23.28
N SER A 98 -4.71 0.81 -22.59
CA SER A 98 -5.34 -0.39 -23.12
C SER A 98 -6.62 -0.70 -22.37
N ARG A 99 -7.77 -0.37 -22.97
CA ARG A 99 -9.08 -0.69 -22.38
C ARG A 99 -9.24 -2.19 -22.10
N ARG A 100 -8.73 -3.02 -23.00
CA ARG A 100 -8.75 -4.48 -22.87
C ARG A 100 -7.97 -4.97 -21.65
N ASP A 101 -6.78 -4.42 -21.42
CA ASP A 101 -5.99 -4.77 -20.23
C ASP A 101 -6.67 -4.28 -18.97
N TRP A 102 -7.19 -3.05 -18.98
CA TRP A 102 -7.95 -2.52 -17.84
C TRP A 102 -9.17 -3.39 -17.50
N ASP A 103 -9.98 -3.77 -18.49
CA ASP A 103 -11.14 -4.66 -18.27
C ASP A 103 -10.68 -6.05 -17.76
N THR A 104 -9.54 -6.56 -18.25
CA THR A 104 -8.98 -7.85 -17.81
C THR A 104 -8.48 -7.78 -16.37
N GLU A 105 -7.66 -6.80 -16.03
CA GLU A 105 -7.03 -6.69 -14.71
C GLU A 105 -8.03 -6.25 -13.64
N SER A 106 -8.99 -5.38 -13.96
CA SER A 106 -10.03 -4.96 -13.01
C SER A 106 -10.92 -6.12 -12.55
N THR A 107 -11.18 -7.12 -13.40
CA THR A 107 -11.91 -8.32 -12.98
C THR A 107 -11.11 -9.22 -12.03
N LYS A 108 -9.78 -9.12 -12.06
CA LYS A 108 -8.86 -9.89 -11.20
C LYS A 108 -8.55 -9.20 -9.88
N MET A 109 -8.76 -7.88 -9.79
CA MET A 109 -8.38 -7.07 -8.63
C MET A 109 -8.90 -7.61 -7.29
N SER A 110 -10.14 -8.10 -7.23
CA SER A 110 -10.67 -8.75 -6.03
C SER A 110 -9.84 -9.96 -5.60
N GLY A 111 -9.40 -10.78 -6.56
CA GLY A 111 -8.46 -11.87 -6.35
C GLY A 111 -7.09 -11.36 -5.92
N ILE A 112 -6.61 -10.24 -6.49
CA ILE A 112 -5.28 -9.68 -6.19
C ILE A 112 -5.24 -9.30 -4.71
N TYR A 113 -6.27 -8.64 -4.20
CA TYR A 113 -6.38 -8.28 -2.78
C TYR A 113 -6.44 -9.50 -1.88
N SER A 114 -7.27 -10.47 -2.25
CA SER A 114 -7.50 -11.68 -1.46
C SER A 114 -6.25 -12.56 -1.34
N ASN A 115 -5.40 -12.54 -2.37
CA ASN A 115 -4.21 -13.38 -2.47
C ASN A 115 -2.90 -12.62 -2.20
N ALA A 116 -2.95 -11.31 -1.96
CA ALA A 116 -1.77 -10.55 -1.55
C ALA A 116 -1.30 -11.05 -0.17
N CYS A 117 0.00 -11.24 -0.03
CA CYS A 117 0.60 -11.59 1.26
C CYS A 117 0.46 -10.45 2.27
N LEU A 118 0.64 -9.21 1.80
CA LEU A 118 0.52 -8.01 2.60
C LEU A 118 0.00 -6.86 1.74
N THR A 119 -1.02 -6.17 2.23
CA THR A 119 -1.44 -4.88 1.68
C THR A 119 -0.76 -3.75 2.46
N ILE A 120 0.10 -3.01 1.76
CA ILE A 120 0.77 -1.81 2.22
C ILE A 120 -0.16 -0.63 1.94
N ALA A 121 -0.75 -0.03 2.96
CA ALA A 121 -1.68 1.08 2.82
C ALA A 121 -1.02 2.41 3.19
N ALA A 122 -0.71 3.24 2.18
CA ALA A 122 -0.18 4.60 2.30
C ALA A 122 -1.27 5.56 2.83
N THR A 123 -1.73 5.32 4.04
CA THR A 123 -3.02 5.80 4.56
C THR A 123 -3.03 7.30 4.79
N HIS A 124 -1.91 7.86 5.25
CA HIS A 124 -1.74 9.32 5.40
C HIS A 124 -1.38 10.04 4.11
N SER A 125 -0.93 9.33 3.07
CA SER A 125 -0.46 9.99 1.85
C SER A 125 -1.64 10.37 0.95
N HIS A 126 -1.69 11.65 0.57
CA HIS A 126 -2.74 12.16 -0.32
C HIS A 126 -2.47 11.86 -1.80
N ASP A 127 -1.21 11.58 -2.15
CA ASP A 127 -0.76 11.27 -3.51
C ASP A 127 0.52 10.38 -3.51
N GLY A 128 1.22 10.31 -4.64
CA GLY A 128 2.49 9.57 -4.74
C GLY A 128 3.68 10.25 -4.04
N HIS A 129 3.63 11.54 -3.70
CA HIS A 129 4.75 12.27 -3.09
C HIS A 129 4.83 12.14 -1.57
N GLY A 130 3.73 11.79 -0.89
CA GLY A 130 3.69 11.77 0.57
C GLY A 130 4.58 10.70 1.22
N GLY A 131 4.84 9.58 0.54
CA GLY A 131 5.65 8.50 1.10
C GLY A 131 4.87 7.56 2.01
N LEU A 132 5.58 6.58 2.59
CA LEU A 132 5.05 5.71 3.64
C LEU A 132 5.51 6.15 5.03
N PHE A 133 6.76 6.63 5.14
CA PHE A 133 7.37 6.93 6.43
C PHE A 133 7.33 8.41 6.74
N ARG A 134 7.05 8.73 8.00
CA ARG A 134 6.98 10.10 8.49
C ARG A 134 7.31 10.15 9.98
N PRO A 135 7.89 11.26 10.48
CA PRO A 135 8.03 11.46 11.91
C PRO A 135 6.65 11.46 12.59
N ALA A 136 6.45 10.53 13.52
CA ALA A 136 5.29 10.52 14.40
C ALA A 136 5.70 11.15 15.74
N PRO A 137 5.02 12.20 16.22
CA PRO A 137 5.33 12.78 17.51
C PRO A 137 5.03 11.77 18.64
N ASP A 138 5.97 11.63 19.58
CA ASP A 138 5.78 10.85 20.79
C ASP A 138 4.87 11.58 21.76
N ILE A 139 3.60 11.19 21.74
CA ILE A 139 2.63 11.61 22.74
C ILE A 139 2.92 10.74 23.97
N HIS A 140 3.56 11.34 24.97
CA HIS A 140 3.85 10.66 26.22
C HIS A 140 3.37 11.49 27.42
N LEU A 141 3.02 10.80 28.50
CA LEU A 141 2.70 11.39 29.78
C LEU A 141 3.67 10.85 30.81
N THR A 142 4.25 11.74 31.60
CA THR A 142 5.08 11.40 32.75
C THR A 142 4.33 11.67 34.05
N GLY A 143 4.57 10.87 35.07
CA GLY A 143 4.02 11.11 36.40
C GLY A 143 4.68 10.23 37.46
N SER A 144 4.15 10.29 38.67
CA SER A 144 4.62 9.49 39.79
C SER A 144 3.44 8.79 40.45
N THR A 145 3.60 7.53 40.82
CA THR A 145 2.60 6.79 41.59
C THR A 145 2.51 7.34 43.02
N PRO A 146 1.43 7.08 43.79
CA PRO A 146 1.36 7.47 45.20
C PRO A 146 2.56 7.04 46.06
N PRO A 147 3.17 5.84 45.86
CA PRO A 147 4.42 5.48 46.55
C PRO A 147 5.69 6.15 46.00
N GLY A 148 5.60 7.00 44.97
CA GLY A 148 6.71 7.82 44.45
C GLY A 148 7.45 7.24 43.25
N GLU A 149 6.97 6.15 42.64
CA GLU A 149 7.61 5.56 41.47
C GLU A 149 7.30 6.38 40.22
N GLU A 150 8.34 6.81 39.50
CA GLU A 150 8.19 7.51 38.23
C GLU A 150 7.69 6.56 37.13
N TYR A 151 6.79 7.06 36.27
CA TYR A 151 6.30 6.33 35.10
C TYR A 151 6.25 7.22 33.86
N MET A 152 6.32 6.56 32.69
CA MET A 152 6.12 7.16 31.38
C MET A 152 5.16 6.31 30.56
N LEU A 153 4.06 6.91 30.10
CA LEU A 153 3.05 6.28 29.26
C LEU A 153 3.15 6.82 27.84
N PHE A 154 3.13 5.94 26.84
CA PHE A 154 3.13 6.31 25.42
C PHE A 154 1.74 6.08 24.81
N PHE A 155 1.26 7.06 24.05
CA PHE A 155 -0.05 7.01 23.40
C PHE A 155 0.09 7.17 21.90
N ARG A 156 -0.71 6.40 21.15
CA ARG A 156 -0.91 6.58 19.71
C ARG A 156 -2.39 6.69 19.42
N LYS A 157 -2.77 7.62 18.53
CA LYS A 157 -4.15 7.73 18.08
C LYS A 157 -4.44 6.53 17.18
N ARG A 158 -5.36 5.67 17.59
CA ARG A 158 -5.82 4.53 16.79
C ARG A 158 -6.47 5.02 15.50
N ILE A 159 -6.10 4.47 14.35
CA ILE A 159 -6.88 4.62 13.12
C ILE A 159 -8.15 3.78 13.25
N ASP A 160 -9.30 4.37 12.92
CA ASP A 160 -10.53 3.59 12.88
C ASP A 160 -10.66 2.82 11.55
N HIS A 161 -10.34 1.53 11.61
CA HIS A 161 -10.40 0.64 10.46
C HIS A 161 -11.77 -0.03 10.27
N HIS A 162 -12.79 0.26 11.10
CA HIS A 162 -14.10 -0.37 10.98
C HIS A 162 -15.07 0.45 10.11
N HIS A 163 -15.75 -0.22 9.18
CA HIS A 163 -16.68 0.42 8.25
C HIS A 163 -17.87 1.10 8.95
N GLY A 164 -18.39 0.48 10.01
CA GLY A 164 -19.46 1.07 10.84
C GLY A 164 -19.03 2.39 11.48
N ALA A 165 -17.79 2.46 11.95
CA ALA A 165 -17.23 3.66 12.57
C ALA A 165 -17.02 4.80 11.57
N ILE A 166 -16.75 4.49 10.30
CA ILE A 166 -16.57 5.48 9.23
C ILE A 166 -17.90 6.17 8.86
N LEU A 167 -19.02 5.44 8.92
CA LEU A 167 -20.35 6.01 8.68
C LEU A 167 -20.83 6.83 9.89
N THR A 168 -20.58 6.36 11.12
CA THR A 168 -20.91 7.08 12.37
C THR A 168 -19.95 8.24 12.67
N ALA A 169 -18.75 8.23 12.08
CA ALA A 169 -17.74 9.26 12.26
C ALA A 169 -18.18 10.66 11.82
N ARG A 170 -19.10 10.74 10.84
CA ARG A 170 -19.73 12.02 10.44
C ARG A 170 -20.66 12.57 11.53
N GLU A 171 -21.18 11.71 12.39
CA GLU A 171 -22.10 12.07 13.47
C GLU A 171 -21.37 12.36 14.79
N THR A 172 -20.21 11.73 15.02
CA THR A 172 -19.42 11.88 16.27
C THR A 172 -18.20 12.80 16.16
N GLY A 173 -17.96 13.41 14.99
CA GLY A 173 -16.79 14.27 14.74
C GLY A 173 -15.45 13.52 14.65
N HIS A 174 -15.48 12.19 14.60
CA HIS A 174 -14.32 11.31 14.49
C HIS A 174 -14.06 10.92 13.02
N ALA A 175 -14.01 11.87 12.10
CA ALA A 175 -13.87 11.59 10.68
C ALA A 175 -12.47 11.08 10.32
N THR A 176 -12.25 9.78 10.53
CA THR A 176 -11.14 9.03 9.93
C THR A 176 -11.09 9.26 8.42
N ILE A 177 -12.24 9.47 7.76
CA ILE A 177 -12.31 9.90 6.34
C ILE A 177 -11.65 11.28 6.11
N ASP A 178 -11.92 12.26 6.97
CA ASP A 178 -11.44 13.64 6.77
C ASP A 178 -9.93 13.76 6.97
N HIS A 179 -9.35 12.86 7.79
CA HIS A 179 -7.92 12.80 8.05
C HIS A 179 -7.16 11.84 7.13
N TYR A 180 -7.81 10.82 6.57
CA TYR A 180 -7.16 9.77 5.78
C TYR A 180 -7.82 9.61 4.40
N THR A 181 -7.34 10.39 3.41
CA THR A 181 -7.89 10.43 2.06
C THR A 181 -7.95 9.08 1.37
N LEU A 182 -7.02 8.17 1.67
CA LEU A 182 -7.06 6.80 1.15
C LEU A 182 -8.37 6.08 1.54
N LEU A 183 -8.77 6.18 2.81
CA LEU A 183 -9.92 5.47 3.36
C LEU A 183 -11.27 6.02 2.88
N ALA A 184 -11.27 7.21 2.27
CA ALA A 184 -12.44 7.85 1.68
C ALA A 184 -12.79 7.31 0.28
N ARG A 185 -11.88 6.56 -0.37
CA ARG A 185 -12.06 6.11 -1.76
C ARG A 185 -12.88 4.83 -1.82
N SER A 186 -13.89 4.80 -2.70
CA SER A 186 -14.76 3.62 -2.88
C SER A 186 -13.99 2.36 -3.27
N TRP A 187 -12.90 2.49 -4.03
CA TRP A 187 -12.06 1.35 -4.44
C TRP A 187 -11.31 0.71 -3.25
N VAL A 188 -10.87 1.53 -2.31
CA VAL A 188 -10.15 1.11 -1.09
C VAL A 188 -11.05 0.29 -0.16
N TYR A 189 -12.38 0.38 -0.31
CA TYR A 189 -13.29 -0.50 0.40
C TYR A 189 -13.06 -1.98 0.04
N GLN A 190 -12.96 -2.30 -1.25
CA GLN A 190 -12.70 -3.66 -1.69
C GLN A 190 -11.32 -4.14 -1.25
N GLU A 191 -10.32 -3.28 -1.36
CA GLU A 191 -8.95 -3.59 -0.92
C GLU A 191 -8.92 -3.98 0.56
N ARG A 192 -9.60 -3.22 1.43
CA ARG A 192 -9.64 -3.48 2.88
C ARG A 192 -10.46 -4.71 3.27
N MET A 193 -11.57 -4.96 2.58
CA MET A 193 -12.45 -6.09 2.90
C MET A 193 -11.89 -7.42 2.41
N LEU A 194 -11.12 -7.41 1.32
CA LEU A 194 -10.61 -8.61 0.70
C LEU A 194 -9.18 -8.94 1.12
N SER A 195 -8.36 -7.95 1.49
CA SER A 195 -7.01 -8.20 1.99
C SER A 195 -7.02 -8.96 3.30
N THR A 196 -6.26 -10.05 3.38
CA THR A 196 -6.15 -10.85 4.60
C THR A 196 -5.25 -10.19 5.65
N GLN A 197 -4.27 -9.39 5.22
CA GLN A 197 -3.34 -8.66 6.07
C GLN A 197 -3.13 -7.25 5.50
N VAL A 198 -3.41 -6.22 6.30
CA VAL A 198 -3.24 -4.82 5.91
C VAL A 198 -2.35 -4.12 6.93
N LEU A 199 -1.29 -3.48 6.46
CA LEU A 199 -0.45 -2.60 7.25
C LEU A 199 -0.72 -1.14 6.85
N HIS A 200 -1.23 -0.36 7.80
CA HIS A 200 -1.53 1.05 7.60
C HIS A 200 -0.35 1.93 8.00
N PHE A 201 0.09 2.77 7.07
CA PHE A 201 1.03 3.87 7.30
C PHE A 201 0.26 5.18 7.47
N GLY A 202 -0.10 5.53 8.70
CA GLY A 202 -0.87 6.74 9.02
C GLY A 202 -0.06 7.84 9.72
N TYR A 203 -0.73 8.77 10.42
CA TYR A 203 -0.08 9.94 11.04
C TYR A 203 0.70 9.61 12.32
N HIS A 204 0.39 8.48 12.96
CA HIS A 204 0.85 8.15 14.31
C HIS A 204 1.44 6.73 14.42
N GLU A 205 1.62 6.05 13.29
CA GLU A 205 2.11 4.69 13.19
C GLU A 205 3.64 4.62 13.08
N LEU A 206 4.16 3.41 12.87
CA LEU A 206 5.58 3.08 12.92
C LEU A 206 6.44 3.96 11.99
N TRP A 207 7.58 4.34 12.55
CA TRP A 207 8.72 4.96 11.88
C TRP A 207 9.64 3.88 11.30
#